data_AF-A0A2G2QYE0-F1
#
_entry.id   AF-A0A2G2QYE0-F1
#
_cell.length_a   1.000
_cell.length_b   1.000
_cell.length_c   1.000
_cell.angle_alpha   90.00
_cell.angle_beta   90.00
_cell.angle_gamma   90.00
#
_symmetry.space_group_name_H-M   'P 1'
#
loop_
_entity.id
_entity.type
_entity.pdbx_description
1 polymer ?
#
loop_
_entity_poly.entity_id
_entity_poly.type
_entity_poly.pdbx_seq_one_letter_code
_entity_poly.pdbx_strand_id
1 'polypeptide(L)'
;MTGFELLGWFGTLLYLANYAYLAFYPRWRRPVYFSANGVAALSLVVSSAAIASWQAVGINFFWATISVWLLIGGSFRFVRVGPGVLAVGVGLCWVAALPALFWQWQLAVAIIGWSSTFAFSAAYLLFAARRLSIGPYHLWNAYAAFVLLPQLYLDTNWPVLAMEVCWFAISLSARFNLNQPDEPR
;
A
#
# COMPACT_ATOMS: atom_id res chain seq x y z
N MET A 1 -9.57 -4.72 -23.53
CA MET A 1 -9.39 -4.92 -22.09
C MET A 1 -9.77 -6.34 -21.73
N THR A 2 -8.93 -7.05 -20.98
CA THR A 2 -9.24 -8.42 -20.51
C THR A 2 -10.19 -8.37 -19.31
N GLY A 3 -10.83 -9.50 -18.97
CA GLY A 3 -11.68 -9.58 -17.77
C GLY A 3 -10.92 -9.26 -16.47
N PHE A 4 -9.65 -9.66 -16.38
CA PHE A 4 -8.78 -9.32 -15.25
C PHE A 4 -8.43 -7.84 -15.19
N GLU A 5 -8.24 -7.18 -16.34
CA GLU A 5 -7.98 -5.74 -16.39
C GLU A 5 -9.20 -4.93 -15.92
N LEU A 6 -10.41 -5.33 -16.34
CA LEU A 6 -11.67 -4.73 -15.85
C LEU A 6 -11.82 -4.92 -14.33
N LEU A 7 -11.51 -6.11 -13.82
CA LEU A 7 -11.50 -6.40 -12.38
C LEU A 7 -10.48 -5.51 -11.64
N GLY A 8 -9.31 -5.28 -12.25
CA GLY A 8 -8.29 -4.39 -11.74
C GLY A 8 -8.81 -2.96 -11.59
N TRP A 9 -9.40 -2.40 -12.65
CA TRP A 9 -9.98 -1.05 -12.61
C TRP A 9 -11.13 -0.94 -11.61
N PHE A 10 -11.98 -1.96 -11.51
CA PHE A 10 -13.00 -2.02 -10.47
C PHE A 10 -12.38 -1.92 -9.07
N GLY A 11 -11.34 -2.71 -8.79
CA GLY A 11 -10.61 -2.65 -7.52
C GLY A 11 -10.01 -1.27 -7.24
N THR A 12 -9.30 -0.68 -8.21
CA THR A 12 -8.71 0.67 -8.10
C THR A 12 -9.76 1.74 -7.81
N LEU A 13 -10.85 1.77 -8.58
CA LEU A 13 -11.93 2.75 -8.38
C LEU A 13 -12.60 2.58 -7.02
N LEU A 14 -12.81 1.33 -6.59
CA LEU A 14 -13.38 1.04 -5.28
C LEU A 14 -12.45 1.50 -4.15
N TYR A 15 -11.13 1.33 -4.27
CA TYR A 15 -10.15 1.86 -3.31
C TYR A 15 -10.23 3.38 -3.19
N LEU A 16 -10.22 4.10 -4.32
CA LEU A 16 -10.28 5.56 -4.34
C LEU A 16 -11.61 6.07 -3.79
N ALA A 17 -12.72 5.42 -4.14
CA ALA A 17 -14.05 5.75 -3.60
C ALA A 17 -14.11 5.48 -2.09
N ASN A 18 -13.51 4.39 -1.61
CA ASN A 18 -13.47 4.04 -0.20
C ASN A 18 -12.62 5.02 0.61
N TYR A 19 -11.51 5.49 0.05
CA TYR A 19 -10.73 6.59 0.62
C TYR A 19 -11.54 7.89 0.68
N ALA A 20 -12.22 8.26 -0.42
CA ALA A 20 -13.08 9.43 -0.45
C ALA A 20 -14.21 9.34 0.60
N TYR A 21 -14.80 8.15 0.79
CA TYR A 21 -15.77 7.91 1.84
C TYR A 21 -15.19 8.17 3.23
N LEU A 22 -13.98 7.68 3.53
CA LEU A 22 -13.31 7.96 4.80
C LEU A 22 -12.99 9.45 4.98
N ALA A 23 -12.49 10.11 3.94
CA ALA A 23 -12.00 11.49 4.00
C ALA A 23 -13.13 12.52 4.08
N PHE A 24 -14.24 12.30 3.38
CA PHE A 24 -15.30 13.31 3.20
C PHE A 24 -16.60 13.00 3.97
N TYR A 25 -16.75 11.82 4.55
CA TYR A 25 -17.96 11.45 5.29
C TYR A 25 -17.67 11.28 6.80
N PRO A 26 -17.98 12.29 7.65
CA PRO A 26 -17.64 12.27 9.08
C PRO A 26 -18.27 11.12 9.89
N ARG A 27 -19.35 10.53 9.38
CA ARG A 27 -20.10 9.43 10.02
C ARG A 27 -19.81 8.08 9.37
N TRP A 28 -18.62 7.92 8.80
CA TRP A 28 -18.22 6.68 8.15
C TRP A 28 -18.37 5.48 9.10
N ARG A 29 -18.73 4.34 8.52
CA ARG A 29 -18.98 3.10 9.25
C ARG A 29 -17.83 2.14 9.01
N ARG A 30 -17.20 1.71 10.10
CA ARG A 30 -16.06 0.78 10.10
C ARG A 30 -16.29 -0.50 9.28
N PRO A 31 -17.41 -1.24 9.45
CA PRO A 31 -17.63 -2.45 8.66
C PRO A 31 -17.75 -2.17 7.16
N VAL A 32 -18.43 -1.08 6.78
CA VAL A 32 -18.60 -0.69 5.37
C VAL A 32 -17.24 -0.40 4.73
N TYR A 33 -16.41 0.39 5.41
CA TYR A 33 -15.08 0.75 4.92
C TYR A 33 -14.19 -0.48 4.73
N PHE A 34 -14.07 -1.34 5.75
CA PHE A 34 -13.17 -2.49 5.65
C PHE A 34 -13.70 -3.60 4.73
N SER A 35 -15.01 -3.78 4.62
CA SER A 35 -15.57 -4.71 3.62
C SER A 35 -15.29 -4.23 2.19
N ALA A 36 -15.53 -2.95 1.89
CA ALA A 36 -15.21 -2.38 0.57
C ALA A 36 -13.71 -2.44 0.27
N ASN A 37 -12.87 -2.11 1.26
CA ASN A 37 -11.41 -2.21 1.16
C ASN A 37 -10.96 -3.65 0.85
N GLY A 38 -11.52 -4.64 1.54
CA GLY A 38 -11.20 -6.05 1.32
C GLY A 38 -11.59 -6.53 -0.07
N VAL A 39 -12.75 -6.14 -0.58
CA VAL A 39 -13.18 -6.47 -1.96
C VAL A 39 -12.28 -5.81 -3.00
N ALA A 40 -11.93 -4.53 -2.80
CA ALA A 40 -11.00 -3.82 -3.68
C ALA A 40 -9.63 -4.50 -3.71
N ALA A 41 -9.08 -4.80 -2.52
CA ALA A 41 -7.82 -5.50 -2.33
C ALA A 41 -7.80 -6.87 -3.04
N LEU A 42 -8.81 -7.70 -2.82
CA LEU A 42 -8.89 -9.02 -3.45
C LEU A 42 -9.03 -8.94 -4.97
N SER A 43 -9.77 -7.96 -5.47
CA SER A 43 -9.88 -7.70 -6.91
C SER A 43 -8.50 -7.40 -7.51
N LEU A 44 -7.72 -6.53 -6.85
CA LEU A 44 -6.37 -6.18 -7.26
C LEU A 44 -5.36 -7.32 -7.08
N VAL A 45 -5.50 -8.18 -6.07
CA VAL A 45 -4.70 -9.40 -5.93
C VAL A 45 -4.90 -10.31 -7.14
N VAL A 46 -6.16 -10.62 -7.46
CA VAL A 46 -6.49 -11.53 -8.57
C VAL A 46 -6.04 -10.95 -9.90
N SER A 47 -6.33 -9.68 -10.18
CA SER A 47 -5.94 -9.04 -11.44
C SER A 47 -4.42 -8.93 -11.59
N SER A 48 -3.70 -8.59 -10.51
CA SER A 48 -2.23 -8.43 -10.54
C SER A 48 -1.52 -9.78 -10.65
N ALA A 49 -2.04 -10.83 -10.01
CA ALA A 49 -1.48 -12.17 -10.13
C ALA A 49 -1.59 -12.72 -11.57
N ALA A 50 -2.68 -12.39 -12.27
CA ALA A 50 -2.89 -12.80 -13.67
C ALA A 50 -1.83 -12.23 -14.65
N ILE A 51 -1.13 -11.17 -14.26
CA ILE A 51 -0.04 -10.53 -15.03
C ILE A 51 1.31 -10.61 -14.31
N ALA A 52 1.43 -11.49 -13.32
CA ALA A 52 2.66 -11.72 -12.53
C ALA A 52 3.24 -10.45 -11.84
N SER A 53 2.40 -9.47 -11.50
CA SER A 53 2.82 -8.26 -10.77
C SER A 53 2.86 -8.51 -9.26
N TRP A 54 3.89 -9.23 -8.81
CA TRP A 54 3.94 -9.82 -7.46
C TRP A 54 4.04 -8.82 -6.31
N GLN A 55 4.68 -7.67 -6.52
CA GLN A 55 4.78 -6.61 -5.52
C GLN A 55 3.39 -5.99 -5.25
N ALA A 56 2.60 -5.79 -6.32
CA ALA A 56 1.21 -5.36 -6.22
C ALA A 56 0.33 -6.42 -5.53
N VAL A 57 0.53 -7.71 -5.86
CA VAL A 57 -0.12 -8.82 -5.16
C VAL A 57 0.19 -8.77 -3.66
N GLY A 58 1.46 -8.60 -3.29
CA GLY A 58 1.88 -8.54 -1.89
C GLY A 58 1.21 -7.40 -1.11
N ILE A 59 1.17 -6.19 -1.67
CA ILE A 59 0.55 -5.01 -1.03
C ILE A 59 -0.96 -5.22 -0.86
N ASN A 60 -1.63 -5.66 -1.91
CA ASN A 60 -3.08 -5.82 -1.87
C ASN A 60 -3.50 -7.02 -1.02
N PHE A 61 -2.70 -8.10 -0.99
CA PHE A 61 -2.94 -9.21 -0.08
C PHE A 61 -2.79 -8.80 1.38
N PHE A 62 -1.79 -7.98 1.69
CA PHE A 62 -1.67 -7.35 3.01
C PHE A 62 -2.94 -6.57 3.36
N TRP A 63 -3.42 -5.68 2.49
CA TRP A 63 -4.64 -4.91 2.75
C TRP A 63 -5.90 -5.77 2.88
N ALA A 64 -6.04 -6.83 2.09
CA ALA A 64 -7.14 -7.78 2.23
C ALA A 64 -7.11 -8.44 3.62
N THR A 65 -5.92 -8.87 4.07
CA THR A 65 -5.71 -9.48 5.38
C THR A 65 -6.02 -8.50 6.52
N ILE A 66 -5.53 -7.26 6.43
CA ILE A 66 -5.80 -6.21 7.41
C ILE A 66 -7.30 -5.91 7.50
N SER A 67 -7.99 -5.89 6.35
CA SER A 67 -9.43 -5.65 6.30
C SER A 67 -10.20 -6.73 7.06
N VAL A 68 -9.87 -8.01 6.83
CA VAL A 68 -10.47 -9.13 7.57
C VAL A 68 -10.15 -9.05 9.06
N TRP A 69 -8.88 -8.82 9.41
CA TRP A 69 -8.44 -8.70 10.79
C TRP A 69 -9.20 -7.61 11.56
N LEU A 70 -9.41 -6.45 10.95
CA LEU A 70 -10.11 -5.33 11.57
C LEU A 70 -11.62 -5.50 11.61
N LEU A 71 -12.21 -6.27 10.69
CA LEU A 71 -13.62 -6.65 10.72
C LEU A 71 -13.95 -7.59 11.88
N ILE A 72 -13.04 -8.49 12.23
CA ILE A 72 -13.21 -9.41 13.37
C ILE A 72 -12.80 -8.80 14.73
N GLY A 73 -12.51 -7.49 14.78
CA GLY A 73 -12.15 -6.80 16.01
C GLY A 73 -10.69 -6.97 16.44
N GLY A 74 -9.81 -7.36 15.52
CA GLY A 74 -8.38 -7.50 15.78
C GLY A 74 -7.69 -6.18 16.15
N SER A 75 -6.56 -6.28 16.86
CA SER A 75 -5.72 -5.14 17.23
C SER A 75 -4.24 -5.40 16.96
N PHE A 76 -3.43 -4.35 16.85
CA PHE A 76 -1.98 -4.45 16.54
C PHE A 76 -1.06 -4.22 17.74
N ARG A 77 -1.60 -4.33 18.98
CA ARG A 77 -0.82 -4.10 20.21
C ARG A 77 0.34 -5.08 20.41
N PHE A 78 0.36 -6.19 19.67
CA PHE A 78 1.44 -7.18 19.70
C PHE A 78 2.71 -6.71 18.96
N VAL A 79 2.65 -5.67 18.12
CA VAL A 79 3.82 -5.13 17.42
C VAL A 79 4.70 -4.38 18.40
N ARG A 80 5.87 -4.96 18.70
CA ARG A 80 6.83 -4.44 19.69
C ARG A 80 8.07 -3.78 19.09
N VAL A 81 8.21 -3.83 17.77
CA VAL A 81 9.34 -3.22 17.06
C VAL A 81 9.15 -1.72 16.89
N GLY A 82 10.26 -0.99 16.78
CA GLY A 82 10.26 0.45 16.54
C GLY A 82 10.40 0.83 15.06
N PRO A 83 10.26 2.12 14.71
CA PRO A 83 10.36 2.62 13.33
C PRO A 83 11.68 2.31 12.62
N GLY A 84 12.76 2.02 13.35
CA GLY A 84 14.06 1.66 12.76
C GLY A 84 13.99 0.46 11.81
N VAL A 85 13.01 -0.44 12.00
CA VAL A 85 12.80 -1.59 11.09
C VAL A 85 12.50 -1.15 9.64
N LEU A 86 11.85 0.00 9.45
CA LEU A 86 11.56 0.55 8.12
C LEU A 86 12.84 0.92 7.40
N ALA A 87 13.70 1.71 8.05
CA ALA A 87 14.97 2.15 7.48
C ALA A 87 15.91 0.96 7.22
N VAL A 88 15.98 -0.01 8.15
CA VAL A 88 16.80 -1.22 7.97
C VAL A 88 16.28 -2.07 6.82
N GLY A 89 14.98 -2.41 6.80
CA GLY A 89 14.43 -3.29 5.76
C GLY A 89 14.49 -2.67 4.36
N VAL A 90 14.17 -1.37 4.24
CA VAL A 90 14.31 -0.64 2.97
C VAL A 90 15.79 -0.51 2.58
N GLY A 91 16.67 -0.18 3.52
CA GLY A 91 18.11 -0.08 3.28
C GLY A 91 18.72 -1.39 2.77
N LEU A 92 18.33 -2.54 3.34
CA LEU A 92 18.75 -3.86 2.87
C LEU A 92 18.30 -4.12 1.43
N CYS A 93 17.07 -3.73 1.06
CA CYS A 93 16.59 -3.86 -0.31
C CYS A 93 17.41 -3.01 -1.28
N TRP A 94 17.73 -1.75 -0.92
CA TRP A 94 18.56 -0.89 -1.75
C TRP A 94 19.98 -1.43 -1.89
N VAL A 95 20.61 -1.90 -0.80
CA VAL A 95 21.93 -2.52 -0.86
C VAL A 95 21.92 -3.76 -1.77
N ALA A 96 20.88 -4.58 -1.71
CA ALA A 96 20.73 -5.74 -2.59
C ALA A 96 20.48 -5.35 -4.06
N ALA A 97 19.79 -4.23 -4.31
CA ALA A 97 19.53 -3.73 -5.65
C ALA A 97 20.76 -3.07 -6.31
N LEU A 98 21.69 -2.50 -5.53
CA LEU A 98 22.84 -1.76 -6.03
C LEU A 98 23.67 -2.53 -7.08
N PRO A 99 24.09 -3.79 -6.84
CA PRO A 99 24.78 -4.57 -7.86
C PRO A 99 23.89 -4.82 -9.08
N ALA A 100 22.60 -5.11 -8.88
CA ALA A 100 21.68 -5.40 -9.97
C ALA A 100 21.44 -4.18 -10.88
N LEU A 101 21.58 -2.95 -10.40
CA LEU A 101 21.41 -1.74 -11.22
C LEU A 101 22.36 -1.69 -12.42
N PHE A 102 23.56 -2.25 -12.30
CA PHE A 102 24.59 -2.19 -13.34
C PHE A 102 24.56 -3.37 -14.32
N TRP A 103 23.98 -4.51 -13.93
CA TRP A 103 24.00 -5.75 -14.74
C TRP A 103 22.61 -6.31 -15.08
N GLN A 104 21.60 -6.07 -14.24
CA GLN A 104 20.24 -6.62 -14.39
C GLN A 104 19.21 -5.61 -13.87
N TRP A 105 19.04 -4.51 -14.60
CA TRP A 105 18.22 -3.38 -14.15
C TRP A 105 16.78 -3.77 -13.79
N GLN A 106 16.16 -4.73 -14.49
CA GLN A 106 14.82 -5.24 -14.17
C GLN A 106 14.77 -5.93 -12.80
N LEU A 107 15.80 -6.70 -12.46
CA LEU A 107 15.94 -7.30 -11.13
C LEU A 107 16.10 -6.23 -10.06
N ALA A 108 16.88 -5.18 -10.34
CA ALA A 108 17.02 -4.06 -9.41
C ALA A 108 15.68 -3.36 -9.15
N VAL A 109 14.91 -3.09 -10.22
CA VAL A 109 13.56 -2.51 -10.11
C VAL A 109 12.64 -3.43 -9.31
N ALA A 110 12.71 -4.75 -9.51
CA ALA A 110 11.92 -5.70 -8.75
C ALA A 110 12.25 -5.73 -7.25
N ILE A 111 13.54 -5.70 -6.89
CA ILE A 111 14.00 -5.63 -5.48
C ILE A 111 13.56 -4.32 -4.84
N ILE A 112 13.73 -3.21 -5.56
CA ILE A 112 13.28 -1.88 -5.12
C ILE A 112 11.75 -1.85 -4.96
N GLY A 113 11.00 -2.50 -5.85
CA GLY A 113 9.56 -2.69 -5.73
C GLY A 113 9.17 -3.47 -4.46
N TRP A 114 9.91 -4.51 -4.08
CA TRP A 114 9.67 -5.22 -2.82
C TRP A 114 9.93 -4.34 -1.58
N SER A 115 10.85 -3.37 -1.68
CA SER A 115 11.02 -2.36 -0.61
C SER A 115 9.77 -1.52 -0.40
N SER A 116 9.00 -1.25 -1.46
CA SER A 116 7.69 -0.57 -1.36
C SER A 116 6.67 -1.45 -0.64
N THR A 117 6.53 -2.72 -1.04
CA THR A 117 5.61 -3.67 -0.38
C THR A 117 5.90 -3.78 1.12
N PHE A 118 7.18 -3.88 1.48
CA PHE A 118 7.61 -3.89 2.87
C PHE A 118 7.29 -2.57 3.57
N ALA A 119 7.66 -1.42 2.97
CA ALA A 119 7.44 -0.10 3.56
C ALA A 119 5.96 0.18 3.81
N PHE A 120 5.07 -0.08 2.85
CA PHE A 120 3.63 0.05 3.02
C PHE A 120 3.12 -0.77 4.21
N SER A 121 3.48 -2.05 4.24
CA SER A 121 2.97 -3.00 5.23
C SER A 121 3.47 -2.67 6.64
N ALA A 122 4.78 -2.47 6.78
CA ALA A 122 5.41 -2.18 8.06
C ALA A 122 5.01 -0.79 8.59
N ALA A 123 4.90 0.22 7.73
CA ALA A 123 4.50 1.56 8.15
C ALA A 123 3.07 1.55 8.68
N TYR A 124 2.15 0.84 8.03
CA TYR A 124 0.79 0.66 8.53
C TYR A 124 0.76 -0.07 9.87
N LEU A 125 1.45 -1.21 10.01
CA LEU A 125 1.47 -1.96 11.26
C LEU A 125 2.03 -1.14 12.43
N LEU A 126 3.12 -0.39 12.20
CA LEU A 126 3.70 0.49 13.21
C LEU A 126 2.78 1.66 13.56
N PHE A 127 2.15 2.29 12.56
CA PHE A 127 1.19 3.36 12.78
C PHE A 127 0.00 2.85 13.59
N ALA A 128 -0.59 1.72 13.19
CA ALA A 128 -1.71 1.08 13.86
C ALA A 128 -1.38 0.65 15.30
N ALA A 129 -0.13 0.29 15.56
CA ALA A 129 0.39 -0.03 16.90
C ALA A 129 0.81 1.22 17.71
N ARG A 130 0.60 2.44 17.21
CA ARG A 130 1.03 3.71 17.82
C ARG A 130 2.54 3.83 18.04
N ARG A 131 3.32 3.17 17.18
CA ARG A 131 4.79 3.20 17.16
C ARG A 131 5.35 4.17 16.11
N LEU A 132 4.52 4.62 15.18
CA LEU A 132 4.86 5.58 14.14
C LEU A 132 3.84 6.72 14.17
N SER A 133 4.30 7.97 14.17
CA SER A 133 3.41 9.13 14.09
C SER A 133 2.88 9.33 12.67
N ILE A 134 1.79 10.08 12.54
CA ILE A 134 1.07 10.29 11.27
C ILE A 134 1.94 10.91 10.17
N GLY A 135 2.80 11.87 10.50
CA GLY A 135 3.69 12.53 9.53
C GLY A 135 4.66 11.55 8.85
N PRO A 136 5.53 10.85 9.62
CA PRO A 136 6.37 9.78 9.10
C PRO A 136 5.60 8.67 8.39
N TYR A 137 4.41 8.28 8.87
CA TYR A 137 3.56 7.31 8.19
C TYR A 137 3.22 7.73 6.75
N HIS A 138 2.78 8.98 6.55
CA HIS A 138 2.53 9.51 5.22
C HIS A 138 3.78 9.59 4.34
N LEU A 139 4.95 9.90 4.91
CA LEU A 139 6.21 9.89 4.16
C LEU A 139 6.58 8.48 3.67
N TRP A 140 6.41 7.47 4.51
CA TRP A 140 6.68 6.09 4.12
C TRP A 140 5.70 5.57 3.06
N ASN A 141 4.41 5.96 3.14
CA ASN A 141 3.45 5.66 2.08
C ASN A 141 3.77 6.39 0.77
N ALA A 142 4.18 7.66 0.83
CA ALA A 142 4.59 8.41 -0.35
C ALA A 142 5.82 7.76 -1.00
N TYR A 143 6.83 7.38 -0.21
CA TYR A 143 7.97 6.61 -0.67
C TYR A 143 7.52 5.32 -1.37
N ALA A 144 6.71 4.51 -0.70
CA ALA A 144 6.29 3.21 -1.19
C ALA A 144 5.51 3.34 -2.51
N ALA A 145 4.54 4.26 -2.57
CA ALA A 145 3.75 4.50 -3.77
C ALA A 145 4.62 4.94 -4.96
N PHE A 146 5.53 5.88 -4.74
CA PHE A 146 6.41 6.39 -5.81
C PHE A 146 7.39 5.33 -6.32
N VAL A 147 8.05 4.63 -5.41
CA VAL A 147 9.11 3.68 -5.73
C VAL A 147 8.57 2.43 -6.44
N LEU A 148 7.28 2.12 -6.27
CA LEU A 148 6.63 1.01 -6.95
C LEU A 148 6.29 1.31 -8.43
N LEU A 149 6.14 2.58 -8.82
CA LEU A 149 5.68 2.97 -10.15
C LEU A 149 6.49 2.34 -11.31
N PRO A 150 7.84 2.29 -11.27
CA PRO A 150 8.61 1.68 -12.34
C PRO A 150 8.29 0.19 -12.50
N GLN A 151 8.17 -0.56 -11.40
CA GLN A 151 7.82 -1.98 -11.45
C GLN A 151 6.44 -2.19 -12.06
N LEU A 152 5.43 -1.40 -11.64
CA LEU A 152 4.06 -1.52 -12.17
C LEU A 152 3.99 -1.19 -13.66
N TYR A 153 4.82 -0.25 -14.12
CA TYR A 153 4.93 0.07 -15.53
C TYR A 153 5.50 -1.11 -16.32
N LEU A 154 6.56 -1.77 -15.82
CA LEU A 154 7.13 -2.97 -16.46
C LEU A 154 6.14 -4.13 -16.51
N ASP A 155 5.36 -4.30 -15.44
CA ASP A 155 4.33 -5.34 -15.35
C ASP A 155 3.08 -5.00 -16.17
N THR A 156 2.99 -3.79 -16.75
CA THR A 156 1.79 -3.25 -17.42
C THR A 156 0.54 -3.23 -16.53
N ASN A 157 0.74 -3.09 -15.21
CA ASN A 157 -0.32 -3.09 -14.22
C ASN A 157 -0.94 -1.68 -14.07
N TRP A 158 -1.59 -1.21 -15.14
CA TRP A 158 -2.19 0.13 -15.21
C TRP A 158 -3.16 0.48 -14.09
N PRO A 159 -4.05 -0.44 -13.64
CA PRO A 159 -4.97 -0.13 -12.54
C PRO A 159 -4.24 0.20 -11.24
N VAL A 160 -3.24 -0.59 -10.87
CA VAL A 160 -2.46 -0.36 -9.64
C VAL A 160 -1.54 0.84 -9.83
N LEU A 161 -0.95 1.02 -11.01
CA LEU A 161 -0.12 2.21 -11.31
C LEU A 161 -0.90 3.50 -11.10
N ALA A 162 -2.13 3.59 -11.65
CA ALA A 162 -2.99 4.75 -11.47
C ALA A 162 -3.34 4.97 -9.99
N MET A 163 -3.65 3.89 -9.27
CA MET A 163 -3.91 3.95 -7.83
C MET A 163 -2.72 4.51 -7.05
N GLU A 164 -1.50 4.04 -7.31
CA GLU A 164 -0.30 4.47 -6.60
C GLU A 164 0.07 5.93 -6.93
N VAL A 165 -0.17 6.40 -8.16
CA VAL A 165 -0.03 7.83 -8.49
C VAL A 165 -0.97 8.68 -7.62
N CYS A 166 -2.24 8.27 -7.49
CA CYS A 166 -3.18 8.95 -6.60
C CYS A 166 -2.72 8.85 -5.13
N TRP A 167 -2.25 7.68 -4.70
CA TRP A 167 -1.84 7.45 -3.32
C TRP A 167 -0.59 8.23 -2.91
N PHE A 168 0.35 8.41 -3.85
CA PHE A 168 1.49 9.28 -3.70
C PHE A 168 1.05 10.73 -3.46
N ALA A 169 0.16 11.25 -4.31
CA ALA A 169 -0.37 12.60 -4.19
C ALA A 169 -1.15 12.80 -2.87
N ILE A 170 -2.01 11.84 -2.51
CA ILE A 170 -2.75 11.82 -1.25
C ILE A 170 -1.78 11.86 -0.07
N SER A 171 -0.77 10.99 -0.05
CA SER A 171 0.18 10.88 1.05
C SER A 171 1.03 12.14 1.23
N LEU A 172 1.47 12.76 0.12
CA LEU A 172 2.17 14.04 0.18
C LEU A 172 1.28 15.18 0.69
N SER A 173 0.03 15.26 0.21
CA SER A 173 -0.90 16.32 0.63
C SER A 173 -1.34 16.17 2.10
N ALA A 174 -1.57 14.95 2.56
CA ALA A 174 -1.98 14.64 3.92
C ALA A 174 -0.92 15.04 4.95
N ARG A 175 0.37 15.02 4.57
CA ARG A 175 1.46 15.53 5.43
C ARG A 175 1.25 17.00 5.84
N PHE A 176 0.64 17.80 4.99
CA PHE A 176 0.41 19.23 5.23
C PHE A 176 -0.95 19.52 5.90
N ASN A 177 -1.86 18.55 5.92
CA ASN A 177 -3.19 18.66 6.53
C ASN A 177 -3.28 17.83 7.81
N LEU A 178 -2.91 18.43 8.94
CA LEU A 178 -2.93 17.83 10.28
C LEU A 178 -4.33 17.51 10.85
N ASN A 179 -5.41 17.83 10.12
CA ASN A 179 -6.80 17.66 10.56
C ASN A 179 -7.48 16.40 10.00
N GLN A 180 -6.73 15.45 9.42
CA GLN A 180 -7.34 14.17 9.06
C GLN A 180 -7.83 13.44 10.30
N PRO A 181 -8.99 12.76 10.25
CA PRO A 181 -9.51 12.01 11.38
C PRO A 181 -8.44 11.01 11.82
N ASP A 182 -7.90 11.23 13.02
CA ASP A 182 -7.07 10.25 13.69
C ASP A 182 -7.87 8.94 13.73
N GLU A 183 -7.32 7.85 13.23
CA GLU A 183 -7.40 6.62 13.99
C GLU A 183 -6.29 5.62 13.68
N PRO A 184 -5.74 5.06 14.76
CA PRO A 184 -6.05 3.66 15.04
C PRO A 184 -6.78 3.51 16.38
N ARG A 185 -8.02 3.02 16.32
CA ARG A 185 -8.71 2.35 17.44
C ARG A 185 -8.87 0.86 17.13
#